data_AF-G5A686-F1
#
_entry.id   AF-G5A686-F1
#
_cell.length_a   1.000
_cell.length_b   1.000
_cell.length_c   1.000
_cell.angle_alpha   90.00
_cell.angle_beta   90.00
_cell.angle_gamma   90.00
#
_symmetry.space_group_name_H-M   'P 1'
#
loop_
_entity.id
_entity.type
_entity.pdbx_description
1 polymer ?
#
loop_
_entity_poly.entity_id
_entity_poly.type
_entity_poly.pdbx_seq_one_letter_code
_entity_poly.pdbx_strand_id
1 'polypeptide(L)'
;TRLLRSEAKVTMELKGLLHDSAQSKTFLQQWLNEDESVESVATKLRVYNLQHNVAVQHPNWNALVKYARMSARARHFAKFGTGYHSKAKTQEWLTRWAMQGKFDDYVAGKLGVSKLPKGQYKNHENYKAFKLFQEYRK
;
A
#
# COMPACT_ATOMS: atom_id res chain seq x y z
N THR A 1 0.64 18.94 16.54
CA THR A 1 0.78 17.80 17.49
C THR A 1 0.38 16.51 16.78
N ARG A 2 1.37 15.74 16.33
CA ARG A 2 1.16 14.46 15.66
C ARG A 2 0.80 13.44 16.74
N LEU A 3 -0.49 13.23 16.97
CA LEU A 3 -0.96 12.08 17.74
C LEU A 3 -0.37 10.84 17.07
N LEU A 4 0.66 10.26 17.72
CA LEU A 4 1.02 8.88 17.55
C LEU A 4 -0.25 8.10 17.92
N ARG A 5 -1.08 7.79 16.91
CA ARG A 5 -2.04 6.69 17.03
C ARG A 5 -1.18 5.51 17.45
N SER A 6 -1.25 5.13 18.72
CA SER A 6 -0.72 3.87 19.20
C SER A 6 -1.47 2.80 18.40
N GLU A 7 -0.86 2.39 17.29
CA GLU A 7 -1.39 1.26 16.54
C GLU A 7 -1.45 0.10 17.52
N ALA A 8 -2.63 -0.52 17.65
CA ALA A 8 -2.82 -1.69 18.50
C ALA A 8 -1.67 -2.67 18.31
N LYS A 9 -1.15 -3.21 19.42
CA LYS A 9 -0.12 -4.26 19.39
C LYS A 9 -0.71 -5.43 18.59
N VAL A 10 -0.04 -5.81 17.50
CA VAL A 10 -0.46 -6.95 16.67
C VAL A 10 0.67 -7.94 16.72
N THR A 11 0.45 -9.07 17.37
CA THR A 11 1.32 -10.24 17.31
C THR A 11 0.79 -11.20 16.26
N MET A 12 1.66 -12.06 15.73
CA MET A 12 1.24 -13.17 14.89
C MET A 12 2.14 -14.37 15.09
N GLU A 13 1.58 -15.55 14.93
CA GLU A 13 2.28 -16.81 14.88
C GLU A 13 2.53 -17.21 13.42
N LEU A 14 3.79 -17.40 13.04
CA LEU A 14 4.15 -17.93 11.73
C LEU A 14 5.02 -19.16 11.89
N LYS A 15 4.62 -20.26 11.25
CA LYS A 15 5.35 -21.54 11.28
C LYS A 15 5.67 -22.03 12.72
N GLY A 16 4.77 -21.76 13.67
CA GLY A 16 4.94 -22.14 15.09
C GLY A 16 5.76 -21.17 15.93
N LEU A 17 6.18 -20.03 15.37
CA LEU A 17 6.93 -18.99 16.08
C LEU A 17 6.05 -17.76 16.33
N LEU A 18 5.94 -17.35 17.59
CA LEU A 18 5.26 -16.12 17.96
C LEU A 18 6.16 -14.91 17.67
N HIS A 19 5.67 -14.00 16.83
CA HIS A 19 6.32 -12.75 16.50
C HIS A 19 5.72 -11.60 17.30
N ASP A 20 6.61 -10.75 17.82
CA ASP A 20 6.20 -9.52 18.51
C ASP A 20 5.57 -8.49 17.54
N SER A 21 5.14 -7.36 18.09
CA SER A 21 4.48 -6.31 17.31
C SER A 21 5.37 -5.67 16.26
N ALA A 22 6.68 -5.56 16.48
CA ALA A 22 7.59 -4.95 15.52
C ALA A 22 7.85 -5.91 14.35
N GLN A 23 8.18 -7.17 14.67
CA GLN A 23 8.38 -8.23 13.68
C GLN A 23 7.11 -8.45 12.86
N SER A 24 5.96 -8.50 13.53
CA SER A 24 4.67 -8.71 12.86
C SER A 24 4.40 -7.62 11.82
N LYS A 25 4.63 -6.35 12.19
CA LYS A 25 4.47 -5.22 11.26
C LYS A 25 5.42 -5.31 10.06
N THR A 26 6.67 -5.75 10.27
CA THR A 26 7.64 -5.91 9.18
C THR A 26 7.15 -6.90 8.13
N PHE A 27 6.69 -8.09 8.54
CA PHE A 27 6.13 -9.07 7.60
C PHE A 27 4.87 -8.57 6.91
N LEU A 28 3.93 -7.93 7.65
CA LEU A 28 2.73 -7.36 7.03
C LEU A 28 3.08 -6.29 5.98
N GLN A 29 4.09 -5.47 6.26
CA GLN A 29 4.57 -4.46 5.33
C GLN A 29 5.28 -5.08 4.13
N GLN A 30 6.03 -6.17 4.34
CA GLN A 30 6.67 -6.91 3.26
C GLN A 30 5.63 -7.50 2.30
N TRP A 31 4.63 -8.22 2.80
CA TRP A 31 3.55 -8.76 1.96
C TRP A 31 2.80 -7.66 1.21
N LEU A 32 2.63 -6.49 1.84
CA LEU A 32 2.03 -5.34 1.18
C LEU A 32 2.89 -4.81 0.03
N ASN A 33 4.21 -4.81 0.20
CA ASN A 33 5.15 -4.38 -0.84
C ASN A 33 5.23 -5.40 -1.99
N GLU A 34 5.02 -6.68 -1.69
CA GLU A 34 4.93 -7.78 -2.65
C GLU A 34 3.54 -7.85 -3.35
N ASP A 35 2.65 -6.89 -3.06
CA ASP A 35 1.25 -6.80 -3.57
C ASP A 35 0.43 -8.08 -3.31
N GLU A 36 0.72 -8.76 -2.20
CA GLU A 36 0.04 -10.00 -1.81
C GLU A 36 -1.46 -9.77 -1.55
N SER A 37 -2.30 -10.67 -2.06
CA SER A 37 -3.74 -10.58 -1.84
C SER A 37 -4.10 -10.84 -0.37
N VAL A 38 -5.23 -10.29 0.09
CA VAL A 38 -5.74 -10.55 1.45
C VAL A 38 -5.97 -12.06 1.67
N GLU A 39 -6.37 -12.78 0.62
CA GLU A 39 -6.56 -14.22 0.63
C GLU A 39 -5.25 -15.01 0.78
N SER A 40 -4.21 -14.64 0.03
CA SER A 40 -2.87 -15.22 0.16
C SER A 40 -2.32 -15.03 1.58
N VAL A 41 -2.46 -13.81 2.13
CA VAL A 41 -2.04 -13.53 3.51
C VAL A 41 -2.90 -14.29 4.54
N ALA A 42 -4.21 -14.42 4.33
CA ALA A 42 -5.05 -15.25 5.18
C ALA A 42 -4.59 -16.71 5.21
N THR A 43 -4.12 -17.23 4.08
CA THR A 43 -3.57 -18.59 3.96
C THR A 43 -2.25 -18.71 4.72
N LYS A 44 -1.33 -17.76 4.55
CA LYS A 44 -0.05 -17.72 5.31
C LYS A 44 -0.27 -17.64 6.82
N LEU A 45 -1.30 -16.92 7.23
CA LEU A 45 -1.71 -16.75 8.63
C LEU A 45 -2.58 -17.91 9.15
N ARG A 46 -2.88 -18.93 8.34
CA ARG A 46 -3.70 -20.10 8.67
C ARG A 46 -5.11 -19.76 9.14
N VAL A 47 -5.64 -18.62 8.69
CA VAL A 47 -7.01 -18.17 8.97
C VAL A 47 -7.94 -18.33 7.76
N TYR A 48 -7.39 -18.72 6.61
CA TYR A 48 -8.17 -18.99 5.40
C TYR A 48 -9.07 -20.23 5.57
N ASN A 49 -10.27 -20.18 4.99
CA ASN A 49 -11.30 -21.23 5.04
C ASN A 49 -11.77 -21.66 6.44
N LEU A 50 -11.38 -20.97 7.51
CA LEU A 50 -11.99 -21.17 8.82
C LEU A 50 -13.39 -20.57 8.83
N GLN A 51 -14.33 -21.22 9.52
CA GLN A 51 -15.62 -20.61 9.82
C GLN A 51 -15.40 -19.30 10.59
N HIS A 52 -16.23 -18.28 10.35
CA HIS A 52 -15.99 -16.94 10.89
C HIS A 52 -15.82 -16.91 12.41
N ASN A 53 -16.67 -17.64 13.15
CA ASN A 53 -16.60 -17.79 14.61
C ASN A 53 -15.28 -18.44 15.10
N VAL A 54 -14.68 -19.33 14.31
CA VAL A 54 -13.37 -19.93 14.59
C VAL A 54 -12.25 -18.96 14.21
N ALA A 55 -12.38 -18.30 13.06
CA ALA A 55 -11.38 -17.37 12.55
C ALA A 55 -11.16 -16.19 13.51
N VAL A 56 -12.22 -15.60 14.07
CA VAL A 56 -12.11 -14.46 15.00
C VAL A 56 -11.39 -14.79 16.32
N GLN A 57 -11.37 -16.07 16.71
CA GLN A 57 -10.66 -16.56 17.90
C GLN A 57 -9.21 -16.99 17.59
N HIS A 58 -8.84 -17.08 16.32
CA HIS A 58 -7.50 -17.51 15.92
C HIS A 58 -6.45 -16.46 16.31
N PRO A 59 -5.26 -16.86 16.83
CA PRO A 59 -4.21 -15.92 17.26
C PRO A 59 -3.80 -14.90 16.18
N ASN A 60 -3.86 -15.31 14.91
CA ASN A 60 -3.51 -14.46 13.76
C ASN A 60 -4.64 -13.60 13.20
N TRP A 61 -5.86 -13.67 13.75
CA TRP A 61 -6.99 -12.91 13.23
C TRP A 61 -6.71 -11.40 13.16
N ASN A 62 -6.17 -10.85 14.25
CA ASN A 62 -5.86 -9.42 14.34
C ASN A 62 -4.76 -9.02 13.34
N ALA A 63 -3.83 -9.92 13.00
CA ALA A 63 -2.83 -9.69 11.97
C ALA A 63 -3.47 -9.62 10.57
N LEU A 64 -4.41 -10.52 10.26
CA LEU A 64 -5.17 -10.47 9.00
C LEU A 64 -6.01 -9.19 8.91
N VAL A 65 -6.75 -8.84 9.97
CA VAL A 65 -7.58 -7.61 9.99
C VAL A 65 -6.70 -6.37 9.79
N LYS A 66 -5.52 -6.33 10.42
CA LYS A 66 -4.56 -5.24 10.19
C LYS A 66 -4.07 -5.22 8.74
N TYR A 67 -3.70 -6.37 8.19
CA TYR A 67 -3.27 -6.46 6.80
C TYR A 67 -4.35 -6.00 5.82
N ALA A 68 -5.60 -6.44 5.99
CA ALA A 68 -6.72 -6.04 5.14
C ALA A 68 -6.91 -4.51 5.14
N ARG A 69 -6.80 -3.86 6.31
CA ARG A 69 -6.84 -2.40 6.43
C ARG A 69 -5.65 -1.72 5.75
N MET A 70 -4.45 -2.28 5.87
CA MET A 70 -3.25 -1.77 5.19
C MET A 70 -3.40 -1.89 3.67
N SER A 71 -3.81 -3.06 3.17
CA SER A 71 -4.06 -3.34 1.74
C SER A 71 -5.10 -2.41 1.16
N ALA A 72 -6.24 -2.23 1.82
CA ALA A 72 -7.29 -1.30 1.38
C ALA A 72 -6.77 0.15 1.25
N ARG A 73 -5.92 0.60 2.17
CA ARG A 73 -5.30 1.95 2.09
C ARG A 73 -4.24 2.03 0.99
N ALA A 74 -3.44 1.00 0.83
CA ALA A 74 -2.36 0.97 -0.15
C ALA A 74 -2.86 0.98 -1.60
N ARG A 75 -4.07 0.43 -1.84
CA ARG A 75 -4.77 0.52 -3.13
C ARG A 75 -5.16 1.95 -3.52
N HIS A 76 -5.13 2.91 -2.60
CA HIS A 76 -5.43 4.32 -2.84
C HIS A 76 -4.15 5.18 -2.81
N PHE A 77 -3.15 4.83 -3.62
CA PHE A 77 -1.90 5.61 -3.68
C PHE A 77 -2.02 6.79 -4.64
N ALA A 78 -2.58 6.55 -5.84
CA ALA A 78 -2.81 7.59 -6.84
C ALA A 78 -4.10 7.29 -7.62
N LYS A 79 -4.80 8.35 -8.03
CA LYS A 79 -6.05 8.26 -8.79
C LYS A 79 -5.86 8.84 -10.19
N PHE A 80 -5.89 8.00 -11.22
CA PHE A 80 -5.77 8.46 -12.60
C PHE A 80 -6.36 7.43 -13.58
N GLY A 81 -6.71 7.90 -14.78
CA GLY A 81 -7.39 7.06 -15.77
C GLY A 81 -8.72 6.53 -15.24
N THR A 82 -8.80 5.20 -15.05
CA THR A 82 -10.02 4.48 -14.65
C THR A 82 -10.30 4.47 -13.15
N GLY A 83 -9.39 4.93 -12.28
CA GLY A 83 -9.64 4.92 -10.84
C GLY A 83 -8.40 5.03 -9.96
N TYR A 84 -8.51 4.53 -8.74
CA TYR A 84 -7.41 4.41 -7.81
C TYR A 84 -6.49 3.25 -8.16
N HIS A 85 -5.19 3.47 -7.99
CA HIS A 85 -4.13 2.50 -8.21
C HIS A 85 -3.30 2.34 -6.95
N SER A 86 -2.81 1.11 -6.74
CA SER A 86 -1.84 0.82 -5.69
C SER A 86 -0.50 1.52 -5.97
N LYS A 87 0.37 1.59 -4.96
CA LYS A 87 1.72 2.12 -5.14
C LYS A 87 2.50 1.32 -6.20
N ALA A 88 2.48 -0.01 -6.12
CA ALA A 88 3.15 -0.89 -7.08
C ALA A 88 2.66 -0.66 -8.52
N LYS A 89 1.33 -0.66 -8.73
CA LYS A 89 0.76 -0.40 -10.05
C LYS A 89 1.10 1.00 -10.56
N THR A 90 1.08 2.00 -9.68
CA THR A 90 1.50 3.36 -10.03
C THR A 90 2.96 3.38 -10.47
N GLN A 91 3.86 2.71 -9.73
CA GLN A 91 5.28 2.61 -10.09
C GLN A 91 5.48 1.97 -11.46
N GLU A 92 4.77 0.88 -11.79
CA GLU A 92 4.83 0.28 -13.13
C GLU A 92 4.50 1.30 -14.24
N TRP A 93 3.42 2.08 -14.07
CA TRP A 93 3.05 3.13 -15.03
C TRP A 93 4.12 4.22 -15.14
N LEU A 94 4.63 4.70 -14.01
CA LEU A 94 5.64 5.76 -13.97
C LEU A 94 6.95 5.30 -14.60
N THR A 95 7.42 4.09 -14.29
CA THR A 95 8.61 3.48 -14.89
C THR A 95 8.43 3.32 -16.40
N ARG A 96 7.26 2.83 -16.85
CA ARG A 96 6.96 2.73 -18.28
C ARG A 96 7.02 4.09 -18.98
N TRP A 97 6.46 5.15 -18.38
CA TRP A 97 6.54 6.49 -18.94
C TRP A 97 7.97 7.04 -18.96
N ALA A 98 8.77 6.75 -17.93
CA ALA A 98 10.18 7.14 -17.88
C ALA A 98 10.98 6.45 -19.01
N MET A 99 10.81 5.14 -19.18
CA MET A 99 11.43 4.37 -20.27
C MET A 99 11.00 4.85 -21.67
N GLN A 100 9.76 5.33 -21.81
CA GLN A 100 9.25 5.92 -23.05
C GLN A 100 9.72 7.37 -23.29
N GLY A 101 10.61 7.91 -22.44
CA GLY A 101 11.11 9.28 -22.58
C GLY A 101 10.05 10.36 -22.36
N LYS A 102 8.99 10.06 -21.60
CA LYS A 102 7.98 11.07 -21.27
C LYS A 102 8.56 12.12 -20.32
N PHE A 103 8.01 13.33 -20.37
CA PHE A 103 8.45 14.48 -19.57
C PHE A 103 7.40 14.86 -18.53
N ASP A 104 7.82 15.70 -17.58
CA ASP A 104 7.03 16.16 -16.44
C ASP A 104 5.63 16.63 -16.84
N ASP A 105 5.50 17.43 -17.90
CA ASP A 105 4.19 17.97 -18.32
C ASP A 105 3.23 16.85 -18.78
N TYR A 106 3.73 15.82 -19.47
CA TYR A 106 2.91 14.66 -19.86
C TYR A 106 2.41 13.90 -18.64
N VAL A 107 3.31 13.63 -17.68
CA VAL A 107 2.98 12.86 -16.48
C VAL A 107 2.08 13.66 -15.53
N ALA A 108 2.32 14.96 -15.37
CA ALA A 108 1.45 15.88 -14.64
C ALA A 108 0.05 15.97 -15.28
N GLY A 109 -0.03 15.88 -16.61
CA GLY A 109 -1.27 15.71 -17.36
C GLY A 109 -2.01 14.42 -16.99
N LYS A 110 -1.33 13.27 -17.11
CA LYS A 110 -1.93 11.95 -16.83
C LYS A 110 -2.35 11.78 -15.37
N LEU A 111 -1.58 12.31 -14.43
CA LEU A 111 -1.89 12.31 -13.01
C LEU A 111 -2.87 13.43 -12.61
N GLY A 112 -3.29 14.30 -13.53
CA GLY A 112 -4.21 15.42 -13.26
C GLY A 112 -3.65 16.55 -12.40
N VAL A 113 -2.39 16.44 -11.95
CA VAL A 113 -1.71 17.43 -11.10
C VAL A 113 -1.58 18.77 -11.83
N SER A 114 -1.46 18.74 -13.16
CA SER A 114 -1.41 19.92 -14.04
C SER A 114 -2.65 20.83 -13.99
N LYS A 115 -3.77 20.38 -13.40
CA LYS A 115 -4.95 21.23 -13.17
C LYS A 115 -4.73 22.31 -12.11
N LEU A 116 -3.66 22.21 -11.31
CA LEU A 116 -3.26 23.22 -10.35
C LEU A 116 -2.10 24.05 -10.89
N PRO A 117 -1.84 25.26 -10.35
CA PRO A 117 -0.58 25.95 -10.57
C PRO A 117 0.62 25.13 -10.07
N LYS A 118 1.79 25.20 -10.72
CA LYS A 118 2.99 24.41 -10.36
C LYS A 118 3.38 24.54 -8.87
N GLY A 119 3.27 25.74 -8.29
CA GLY A 119 3.54 25.96 -6.85
C GLY A 119 2.56 25.27 -5.89
N GLN A 120 1.42 24.79 -6.40
CA GLN A 120 0.38 24.10 -5.64
C GLN A 120 0.34 22.58 -5.89
N TYR A 121 1.20 22.05 -6.76
CA TYR A 121 1.25 20.61 -7.04
C TYR A 121 1.35 19.78 -5.76
N LYS A 122 2.11 20.24 -4.78
CA LYS A 122 2.28 19.61 -3.46
C LYS A 122 0.99 19.32 -2.69
N ASN A 123 -0.10 20.01 -3.03
CA ASN A 123 -1.40 19.86 -2.37
C ASN A 123 -2.31 18.84 -3.08
N HIS A 124 -1.93 18.36 -4.27
CA HIS A 124 -2.72 17.40 -5.04
C HIS A 124 -2.58 15.98 -4.48
N GLU A 125 -3.65 15.16 -4.53
CA GLU A 125 -3.63 13.77 -4.05
C GLU A 125 -2.54 12.92 -4.74
N ASN A 126 -2.34 13.14 -6.04
CA ASN A 126 -1.33 12.45 -6.86
C ASN A 126 0.08 13.06 -6.79
N TYR A 127 0.33 14.06 -5.95
CA TYR A 127 1.65 14.70 -5.90
C TYR A 127 2.77 13.71 -5.58
N LYS A 128 2.51 12.77 -4.66
CA LYS A 128 3.50 11.75 -4.30
C LYS A 128 3.88 10.86 -5.48
N ALA A 129 2.92 10.51 -6.34
CA ALA A 129 3.19 9.79 -7.58
C ALA A 129 3.98 10.65 -8.57
N PHE A 130 3.63 11.92 -8.72
CA PHE A 130 4.36 12.83 -9.60
C PHE A 130 5.83 13.01 -9.16
N LYS A 131 6.07 13.21 -7.86
CA LYS A 131 7.42 13.29 -7.30
C LYS A 131 8.22 12.01 -7.54
N LEU A 132 7.59 10.85 -7.39
CA LEU A 132 8.24 9.56 -7.63
C LEU A 132 8.70 9.40 -9.09
N PHE A 133 7.92 9.90 -10.05
CA PHE A 133 8.34 9.94 -11.45
C PHE A 133 9.58 10.81 -11.66
N GLN A 134 9.62 11.99 -11.01
CA GLN A 134 10.77 12.89 -11.09
C GLN A 134 12.04 12.25 -10.51
N GLU A 135 11.92 11.36 -9.52
CA GLU A 135 13.05 10.61 -8.96
C GLU A 135 13.61 9.57 -9.94
N TYR A 136 12.78 8.93 -10.78
CA TYR A 136 13.24 7.98 -11.81
C TYR A 136 14.01 8.63 -12.96
N ARG A 137 13.97 9.96 -13.04
CA ARG A 137 14.57 10.75 -14.11
C ARG A 137 15.84 11.49 -13.70
N LYS A 138 16.22 11.39 -12.43
CA LYS A 138 17.51 11.86 -11.91
C LYS A 138 18.56 10.79 -12.16
#